data_AF-A0A1X7ICA3-F1
#
_entry.id   AF-A0A1X7ICA3-F1
#
_cell.length_a   1.000
_cell.length_b   1.000
_cell.length_c   1.000
_cell.angle_alpha   90.00
_cell.angle_beta   90.00
_cell.angle_gamma   90.00
#
_symmetry.space_group_name_H-M   'P 1'
#
loop_
_entity.id
_entity.type
_entity.pdbx_description
1 polymer ?
#
loop_
_entity_poly.entity_id
_entity_poly.type
_entity_poly.pdbx_seq_one_letter_code
_entity_poly.pdbx_strand_id
1 'polypeptide(L)'
;MLAGGRQGVYGHVVLNHKSSTYSARGSSLLLIRLILYDATRNPYQHRYYSDRSMTLLALGINHKTAPVSLRERVTFSPDTLDQALGSLLEQPMVQGGVVLSTCNRTELYLSVEQQENLHEALVRWLCDYHNLNEEEVRKSLYWHHDNDAVSHLMRVASGLDSLVLGEPQILGQVKKAFADSQKGHSLSSELERMFQKSFSVAKRVRTETDIGASAVSVAFAACTLARQIFESLSSVTVLLVGAGETIELVARHLREHKVEKMIIANRTRERAQVLADEVGAEVISLSEIDERLADADIIISSTASPLPIIGKGMMERALKARRNQPMLLVDIAVPRDVEPEVGKLANAYLYSVDDLQAIIQSNLAQRKAAAVEAETIVAQECSEFMAWLRAQSASETIREYRSQAEQVRDDLTAKALAALQQGGDAESVLQDLAWKLTNRLIHAPTKSLTQAARDGDDERLQILRNSLGLD
;
A
#
# COMPACT_ATOMS: atom_id res chain seq x y z
N MET A 1 25.80 62.97 21.62
CA MET A 1 26.51 62.84 20.34
C MET A 1 25.47 62.63 19.24
N LEU A 2 25.21 63.71 18.49
CA LEU A 2 24.65 63.88 17.13
C LEU A 2 23.71 62.76 16.59
N ALA A 3 22.38 62.98 16.55
CA ALA A 3 21.58 63.63 15.47
C ALA A 3 21.47 62.75 14.20
N GLY A 4 20.33 62.40 13.60
CA GLY A 4 19.00 63.02 13.52
C GLY A 4 18.68 63.29 12.03
N GLY A 5 17.48 62.95 11.55
CA GLY A 5 16.91 63.60 10.36
C GLY A 5 16.39 62.71 9.22
N ARG A 6 15.07 62.64 9.10
CA ARG A 6 14.32 62.40 7.85
C ARG A 6 14.50 63.60 6.90
N GLN A 7 14.44 63.37 5.58
CA GLN A 7 13.61 64.15 4.64
C GLN A 7 13.71 63.57 3.21
N GLY A 8 12.56 63.39 2.55
CA GLY A 8 12.47 63.09 1.13
C GLY A 8 12.28 64.37 0.31
N VAL A 9 12.45 64.28 -1.02
CA VAL A 9 11.99 65.30 -1.97
C VAL A 9 11.61 64.64 -3.31
N TYR A 10 10.42 64.97 -3.78
CA TYR A 10 9.85 64.77 -5.13
C TYR A 10 10.52 65.69 -6.17
N GLY A 11 10.61 65.27 -7.43
CA GLY A 11 10.97 66.15 -8.55
C GLY A 11 10.53 65.62 -9.91
N HIS A 12 9.48 66.25 -10.45
CA HIS A 12 8.91 66.13 -11.80
C HIS A 12 9.83 66.72 -12.90
N VAL A 13 9.39 66.59 -14.18
CA VAL A 13 9.67 67.43 -15.38
C VAL A 13 10.65 66.78 -16.39
N VAL A 14 10.49 66.73 -17.73
CA VAL A 14 9.44 67.05 -18.74
C VAL A 14 9.83 66.37 -20.07
N LEU A 15 8.84 66.12 -20.93
CA LEU A 15 8.91 65.64 -22.32
C LEU A 15 9.76 66.53 -23.25
N ASN A 16 10.41 65.94 -24.25
CA ASN A 16 10.69 66.66 -25.50
C ASN A 16 10.71 65.74 -26.73
N HIS A 17 9.89 66.08 -27.72
CA HIS A 17 9.82 65.47 -29.04
C HIS A 17 11.02 65.87 -29.90
N LYS A 18 11.51 64.95 -30.75
CA LYS A 18 11.99 65.28 -32.10
C LYS A 18 11.96 64.06 -33.02
N SER A 19 11.35 64.29 -34.17
CA SER A 19 11.14 63.43 -35.34
C SER A 19 12.41 63.14 -36.12
N SER A 20 12.53 61.93 -36.67
CA SER A 20 13.31 61.63 -37.87
C SER A 20 12.72 60.45 -38.63
N THR A 21 12.44 60.68 -39.90
CA THR A 21 11.94 59.75 -40.92
C THR A 21 13.06 58.89 -41.49
N TYR A 22 12.85 57.57 -41.63
CA TYR A 22 13.46 56.78 -42.72
C TYR A 22 12.52 55.66 -43.16
N SER A 23 12.35 55.56 -44.47
CA SER A 23 11.58 54.54 -45.17
C SER A 23 12.42 53.27 -45.36
N ALA A 24 11.76 52.10 -45.36
CA ALA A 24 11.86 51.10 -46.42
C ALA A 24 11.24 49.76 -45.98
N ARG A 25 10.20 49.37 -46.74
CA ARG A 25 9.97 48.00 -47.25
C ARG A 25 9.77 46.86 -46.24
N GLY A 26 8.50 46.44 -46.19
CA GLY A 26 8.15 45.04 -46.42
C GLY A 26 8.16 44.15 -45.18
N SER A 27 7.02 43.47 -44.97
CA SER A 27 6.88 42.30 -44.08
C SER A 27 6.66 42.60 -42.59
N SER A 28 5.55 43.27 -42.24
CA SER A 28 5.03 43.25 -40.85
C SER A 28 3.49 43.25 -40.74
N LEU A 29 2.78 42.92 -41.82
CA LEU A 29 1.31 42.79 -41.80
C LEU A 29 0.81 41.39 -41.39
N LEU A 30 1.73 40.47 -41.02
CA LEU A 30 1.37 39.18 -40.41
C LEU A 30 1.60 39.13 -38.88
N LEU A 31 2.22 40.16 -38.27
CA LEU A 31 2.59 40.14 -36.85
C LEU A 31 1.66 40.95 -35.92
N ILE A 32 0.71 41.70 -36.47
CA ILE A 32 -0.25 42.51 -35.67
C ILE A 32 -1.64 41.84 -35.55
N ARG A 33 -1.83 40.65 -36.16
CA ARG A 33 -3.05 39.84 -35.96
C ARG A 33 -2.92 38.75 -34.89
N LEU A 34 -1.73 38.56 -34.30
CA LEU A 34 -1.50 37.54 -33.26
C LEU A 34 -1.41 38.09 -31.83
N ILE A 35 -1.38 39.41 -31.62
CA ILE A 35 -1.17 40.00 -30.27
C ILE A 35 -2.44 40.65 -29.69
N LEU A 36 -3.57 40.61 -30.42
CA LEU A 36 -4.88 41.11 -29.93
C LEU A 36 -5.96 40.02 -29.78
N TYR A 37 -5.59 38.74 -29.82
CA TYR A 37 -6.55 37.64 -29.63
C TYR A 37 -6.39 36.88 -28.29
N ASP A 38 -5.55 37.38 -27.38
CA ASP A 38 -5.11 36.63 -26.19
C ASP A 38 -5.29 37.38 -24.86
N ALA A 39 -6.35 38.19 -24.73
CA ALA A 39 -6.64 38.96 -23.50
C ALA A 39 -8.11 38.93 -23.05
N THR A 40 -8.90 37.92 -23.46
CA THR A 40 -10.30 37.77 -23.01
C THR A 40 -10.70 36.32 -22.66
N ARG A 41 -9.76 35.47 -22.23
CA ARG A 41 -10.11 34.19 -21.59
C ARG A 41 -9.98 34.30 -20.07
N ASN A 42 -11.12 34.63 -19.48
CA ASN A 42 -11.52 34.36 -18.11
C ASN A 42 -10.92 33.03 -17.59
N PRO A 43 -10.16 33.00 -16.47
CA PRO A 43 -9.57 31.76 -15.94
C PRO A 43 -10.60 30.82 -15.28
N TYR A 44 -11.87 31.18 -15.23
CA TYR A 44 -12.96 30.30 -14.81
C TYR A 44 -13.62 29.61 -16.00
N GLN A 45 -12.86 28.79 -16.73
CA GLN A 45 -13.49 27.72 -17.50
C GLN A 45 -13.80 26.59 -16.54
N HIS A 46 -15.06 26.55 -16.08
CA HIS A 46 -15.69 25.32 -15.65
C HIS A 46 -15.46 24.27 -16.74
N ARG A 47 -14.44 23.43 -16.51
CA ARG A 47 -14.31 22.13 -17.13
C ARG A 47 -15.67 21.46 -16.89
N TYR A 48 -16.36 21.10 -17.95
CA TYR A 48 -17.49 20.18 -17.86
C TYR A 48 -16.94 18.92 -17.17
N TYR A 49 -17.14 18.81 -15.86
CA TYR A 49 -16.95 17.56 -15.15
C TYR A 49 -18.08 16.66 -15.66
N SER A 50 -17.76 15.90 -16.71
CA SER A 50 -18.38 14.59 -16.86
C SER A 50 -18.25 13.90 -15.51
N ASP A 51 -19.33 13.32 -15.00
CA ASP A 51 -19.35 12.44 -13.85
C ASP A 51 -18.15 11.47 -13.90
N ARG A 52 -17.06 11.81 -13.21
CA ARG A 52 -15.84 11.00 -13.18
C ARG A 52 -15.96 10.13 -11.94
N SER A 53 -16.52 8.95 -12.12
CA SER A 53 -16.51 7.93 -11.09
C SER A 53 -15.06 7.59 -10.75
N MET A 54 -14.63 7.98 -9.56
CA MET A 54 -13.35 7.57 -8.98
C MET A 54 -13.43 6.09 -8.62
N THR A 55 -12.47 5.31 -9.13
CA THR A 55 -12.41 3.86 -8.93
C THR A 55 -11.19 3.51 -8.08
N LEU A 56 -11.38 2.63 -7.09
CA LEU A 56 -10.25 2.02 -6.37
C LEU A 56 -9.80 0.79 -7.15
N LEU A 57 -8.52 0.73 -7.53
CA LEU A 57 -7.97 -0.33 -8.36
C LEU A 57 -6.84 -1.05 -7.64
N ALA A 58 -6.82 -2.38 -7.69
CA ALA A 58 -5.64 -3.18 -7.40
C ALA A 58 -5.20 -3.92 -8.66
N LEU A 59 -3.97 -3.64 -9.10
CA LEU A 59 -3.31 -4.29 -10.22
C LEU A 59 -2.11 -5.07 -9.68
N GLY A 60 -2.03 -6.37 -9.92
CA GLY A 60 -0.95 -7.14 -9.32
C GLY A 60 -0.50 -8.38 -10.07
N ILE A 61 0.67 -8.85 -9.65
CA ILE A 61 1.28 -10.11 -10.03
C ILE A 61 1.67 -10.82 -8.74
N ASN A 62 1.31 -12.10 -8.58
CA ASN A 62 1.67 -12.86 -7.38
C ASN A 62 2.14 -14.28 -7.72
N HIS A 63 2.55 -15.02 -6.70
CA HIS A 63 3.02 -16.42 -6.81
C HIS A 63 2.00 -17.39 -7.44
N LYS A 64 0.71 -17.06 -7.49
CA LYS A 64 -0.33 -17.90 -8.12
C LYS A 64 -0.44 -17.62 -9.62
N THR A 65 -0.18 -16.38 -10.03
CA THR A 65 -0.37 -15.95 -11.43
C THR A 65 0.91 -15.90 -12.25
N ALA A 66 2.10 -15.85 -11.60
CA ALA A 66 3.38 -15.71 -12.28
C ALA A 66 4.49 -16.64 -11.78
N PRO A 67 5.35 -17.13 -12.68
CA PRO A 67 6.58 -17.82 -12.30
C PRO A 67 7.55 -16.87 -11.59
N VAL A 68 8.47 -17.45 -10.81
CA VAL A 68 9.51 -16.71 -10.06
C VAL A 68 10.30 -15.76 -10.97
N SER A 69 10.68 -16.21 -12.16
CA SER A 69 11.47 -15.43 -13.14
C SER A 69 10.79 -14.14 -13.61
N LEU A 70 9.45 -14.11 -13.66
CA LEU A 70 8.72 -12.88 -13.94
C LEU A 70 8.66 -11.99 -12.69
N ARG A 71 8.37 -12.58 -11.53
CA ARG A 71 8.25 -11.87 -10.24
C ARG A 71 9.52 -11.13 -9.82
N GLU A 72 10.69 -11.72 -10.10
CA GLU A 72 11.99 -11.08 -9.83
C GLU A 72 12.21 -9.83 -10.69
N ARG A 73 11.68 -9.80 -11.92
CA ARG A 73 11.84 -8.66 -12.85
C ARG A 73 10.82 -7.55 -12.62
N VAL A 74 9.64 -7.88 -12.09
CA VAL A 74 8.57 -6.90 -11.74
C VAL A 74 8.67 -6.41 -10.29
N THR A 75 9.80 -6.61 -9.60
CA THR A 75 10.00 -6.14 -8.23
C THR A 75 10.42 -4.67 -8.23
N PHE A 76 9.84 -3.87 -7.34
CA PHE A 76 10.28 -2.51 -7.06
C PHE A 76 11.26 -2.54 -5.88
N SER A 77 12.53 -2.23 -6.15
CA SER A 77 13.52 -2.11 -5.08
C SER A 77 13.28 -0.83 -4.26
N PRO A 78 13.68 -0.77 -2.97
CA PRO A 78 13.55 0.44 -2.16
C PRO A 78 14.18 1.69 -2.80
N ASP A 79 15.28 1.51 -3.54
CA ASP A 79 16.02 2.61 -4.19
C ASP A 79 15.29 3.15 -5.44
N THR A 80 14.43 2.33 -6.06
CA THR A 80 13.69 2.68 -7.30
C THR A 80 12.23 3.08 -7.03
N LEU A 81 11.73 2.80 -5.82
CA LEU A 81 10.32 2.93 -5.47
C LEU A 81 9.78 4.35 -5.65
N ASP A 82 10.50 5.35 -5.15
CA ASP A 82 10.10 6.76 -5.22
C ASP A 82 10.03 7.24 -6.69
N GLN A 83 10.99 6.82 -7.52
CA GLN A 83 10.98 7.13 -8.95
C GLN A 83 9.82 6.45 -9.68
N ALA A 84 9.53 5.19 -9.33
CA ALA A 84 8.39 4.46 -9.88
C ALA A 84 7.07 5.15 -9.54
N LEU A 85 6.87 5.47 -8.26
CA LEU A 85 5.67 6.17 -7.79
C LEU A 85 5.52 7.53 -8.46
N GLY A 86 6.59 8.32 -8.56
CA GLY A 86 6.58 9.59 -9.27
C GLY A 86 6.10 9.45 -10.72
N SER A 87 6.69 8.52 -11.48
CA SER A 87 6.30 8.25 -12.87
C SER A 87 4.86 7.73 -13.02
N LEU A 88 4.39 6.95 -12.05
CA LEU A 88 3.02 6.43 -12.03
C LEU A 88 2.00 7.53 -11.75
N LEU A 89 2.31 8.47 -10.86
CA LEU A 89 1.45 9.61 -10.51
C LEU A 89 1.43 10.69 -11.58
N GLU A 90 2.42 10.74 -12.48
CA GLU A 90 2.39 11.59 -13.67
C GLU A 90 1.34 11.14 -14.71
N GLN A 91 0.82 9.91 -14.59
CA GLN A 91 -0.24 9.42 -15.45
C GLN A 91 -1.54 10.21 -15.19
N PRO A 92 -2.14 10.88 -16.20
CA PRO A 92 -3.31 11.75 -16.01
C PRO A 92 -4.53 11.13 -15.33
N MET A 93 -4.65 9.81 -15.35
CA MET A 93 -5.76 9.06 -14.76
C MET A 93 -5.51 8.66 -13.30
N VAL A 94 -4.27 8.74 -12.80
CA VAL A 94 -3.90 8.29 -11.45
C VAL A 94 -3.90 9.49 -10.50
N GLN A 95 -4.76 9.44 -9.47
CA GLN A 95 -4.88 10.48 -8.44
C GLN A 95 -4.07 10.14 -7.17
N GLY A 96 -3.70 8.88 -7.01
CA GLY A 96 -2.91 8.39 -5.89
C GLY A 96 -2.52 6.93 -6.08
N GLY A 97 -1.43 6.50 -5.47
CA GLY A 97 -0.93 5.14 -5.63
C GLY A 97 -0.08 4.64 -4.47
N VAL A 98 -0.17 3.35 -4.18
CA VAL A 98 0.68 2.63 -3.24
C VAL A 98 1.23 1.39 -3.93
N VAL A 99 2.54 1.19 -3.82
CA VAL A 99 3.24 0.03 -4.40
C VAL A 99 3.61 -0.94 -3.29
N LEU A 100 3.06 -2.15 -3.33
CA LEU A 100 3.42 -3.26 -2.45
C LEU A 100 4.29 -4.25 -3.23
N SER A 101 5.60 -4.25 -2.96
CA SER A 101 6.53 -5.22 -3.54
C SER A 101 7.15 -6.09 -2.44
N THR A 102 7.02 -7.40 -2.60
CA THR A 102 7.51 -8.43 -1.69
C THR A 102 8.11 -9.58 -2.50
N CYS A 103 8.71 -10.57 -1.85
CA CYS A 103 9.20 -11.77 -2.52
C CYS A 103 8.10 -12.59 -3.23
N ASN A 104 6.82 -12.41 -2.88
CA ASN A 104 5.69 -13.24 -3.35
C ASN A 104 4.64 -12.48 -4.18
N ARG A 105 4.71 -11.15 -4.22
CA ARG A 105 3.76 -10.28 -4.94
C ARG A 105 4.37 -8.92 -5.26
N THR A 106 3.99 -8.38 -6.41
CA THR A 106 4.07 -6.96 -6.73
C THR A 106 2.66 -6.47 -7.05
N GLU A 107 2.18 -5.47 -6.32
CA GLU A 107 0.83 -4.95 -6.44
C GLU A 107 0.84 -3.41 -6.41
N LEU A 108 0.00 -2.83 -7.25
CA LEU A 108 -0.26 -1.40 -7.36
C LEU A 108 -1.70 -1.16 -6.89
N TYR A 109 -1.85 -0.42 -5.80
CA TYR A 109 -3.14 0.03 -5.29
C TYR A 109 -3.33 1.49 -5.68
N LEU A 110 -4.27 1.76 -6.58
CA LEU A 110 -4.41 3.05 -7.24
C LEU A 110 -5.81 3.62 -7.00
N SER A 111 -5.86 4.94 -6.91
CA SER A 111 -7.09 5.71 -7.04
C SER A 111 -7.08 6.34 -8.43
N VAL A 112 -8.01 5.92 -9.28
CA VAL A 112 -8.00 6.29 -10.70
C VAL A 112 -9.31 6.89 -11.15
N GLU A 113 -9.24 7.82 -12.08
CA GLU A 113 -10.40 8.26 -12.85
C GLU A 113 -10.66 7.27 -13.98
N GLN A 114 -11.91 6.81 -14.12
CA GLN A 114 -12.27 5.87 -15.18
C GLN A 114 -12.07 6.49 -16.57
N GLN A 115 -11.24 5.85 -17.40
CA GLN A 115 -10.99 6.21 -18.79
C GLN A 115 -10.98 4.95 -19.67
N GLU A 116 -11.32 5.08 -20.96
CA GLU A 116 -11.42 3.94 -21.88
C GLU A 116 -10.09 3.16 -22.03
N ASN A 117 -8.95 3.84 -21.93
CA ASN A 117 -7.61 3.27 -22.10
C ASN A 117 -6.87 2.99 -20.78
N LEU A 118 -7.56 3.01 -19.64
CA LEU A 118 -6.96 2.86 -18.30
C LEU A 118 -6.07 1.61 -18.20
N HIS A 119 -6.60 0.45 -18.58
CA HIS A 119 -5.87 -0.82 -18.49
C HIS A 119 -4.64 -0.84 -19.40
N GLU A 120 -4.77 -0.37 -20.64
CA GLU A 120 -3.65 -0.34 -21.58
C GLU A 120 -2.55 0.62 -21.12
N ALA A 121 -2.91 1.79 -20.61
CA ALA A 121 -1.97 2.77 -20.10
C ALA A 121 -1.16 2.22 -18.91
N LEU A 122 -1.82 1.58 -17.95
CA LEU A 122 -1.15 1.01 -16.77
C LEU A 122 -0.27 -0.19 -17.11
N VAL A 123 -0.73 -1.08 -17.99
CA VAL A 123 0.08 -2.22 -18.47
C VAL A 123 1.32 -1.71 -19.20
N ARG A 124 1.13 -0.76 -20.10
CA ARG A 124 2.22 -0.17 -20.87
C ARG A 124 3.23 0.52 -19.96
N TRP A 125 2.77 1.32 -19.01
CA TRP A 125 3.63 1.93 -18.01
C TRP A 125 4.46 0.89 -17.25
N LEU A 126 3.83 -0.20 -16.77
CA LEU A 126 4.52 -1.25 -16.03
C LEU A 126 5.58 -1.95 -16.90
N CYS A 127 5.25 -2.21 -18.17
CA CYS A 127 6.17 -2.83 -19.13
C CYS A 127 7.33 -1.90 -19.50
N ASP A 128 7.06 -0.62 -19.74
CA ASP A 128 8.06 0.38 -20.09
C ASP A 128 9.02 0.63 -18.92
N TYR A 129 8.50 0.68 -17.68
CA TYR A 129 9.30 0.89 -16.48
C TYR A 129 10.27 -0.28 -16.21
N HIS A 130 9.78 -1.52 -16.30
CA HIS A 130 10.60 -2.72 -16.05
C HIS A 130 11.30 -3.28 -17.30
N ASN A 131 11.11 -2.66 -18.47
CA ASN A 131 11.58 -3.13 -19.77
C ASN A 131 11.16 -4.60 -20.04
N LEU A 132 9.86 -4.86 -19.93
CA LEU A 132 9.26 -6.20 -20.05
C LEU A 132 8.42 -6.35 -21.31
N ASN A 133 8.24 -7.61 -21.73
CA ASN A 133 7.34 -7.95 -22.82
C ASN A 133 5.88 -7.88 -22.34
N GLU A 134 5.06 -7.11 -23.05
CA GLU A 134 3.66 -6.88 -22.72
C GLU A 134 2.81 -8.15 -22.72
N GLU A 135 3.03 -9.09 -23.64
CA GLU A 135 2.26 -10.34 -23.70
C GLU A 135 2.52 -11.25 -22.49
N GLU A 136 3.76 -11.27 -21.99
CA GLU A 136 4.15 -12.08 -20.84
C GLU A 136 3.52 -11.53 -19.55
N VAL A 137 3.53 -10.20 -19.41
CA VAL A 137 2.95 -9.50 -18.26
C VAL A 137 1.44 -9.64 -18.26
N ARG A 138 0.75 -9.41 -19.39
CA ARG A 138 -0.72 -9.48 -19.48
C ARG A 138 -1.30 -10.83 -19.06
N LYS A 139 -0.62 -11.94 -19.36
CA LYS A 139 -1.06 -13.30 -18.97
C LYS A 139 -0.99 -13.55 -17.46
N SER A 140 -0.19 -12.76 -16.76
CA SER A 140 0.13 -12.97 -15.34
C SER A 140 -0.47 -11.90 -14.41
N LEU A 141 -1.05 -10.84 -14.99
CA LEU A 141 -1.72 -9.77 -14.25
C LEU A 141 -3.12 -10.18 -13.83
N TYR A 142 -3.50 -9.76 -12.62
CA TYR A 142 -4.88 -9.75 -12.17
C TYR A 142 -5.31 -8.33 -11.80
N TRP A 143 -6.62 -8.11 -11.86
CA TRP A 143 -7.25 -6.81 -11.67
C TRP A 143 -8.40 -6.94 -10.69
N HIS A 144 -8.45 -6.04 -9.72
CA HIS A 144 -9.59 -5.89 -8.83
C HIS A 144 -10.05 -4.44 -8.84
N HIS A 145 -11.36 -4.25 -8.89
CA HIS A 145 -12.01 -2.93 -8.93
C HIS A 145 -12.90 -2.76 -7.70
N ASP A 146 -12.88 -1.56 -7.12
CA ASP A 146 -13.70 -1.12 -6.00
C ASP A 146 -13.75 -2.14 -4.86
N ASN A 147 -14.93 -2.76 -4.66
CA ASN A 147 -15.16 -3.76 -3.63
C ASN A 147 -14.13 -4.88 -3.66
N ASP A 148 -13.73 -5.33 -4.85
CA ASP A 148 -12.75 -6.42 -4.98
C ASP A 148 -11.35 -5.93 -4.61
N ALA A 149 -11.00 -4.68 -4.91
CA ALA A 149 -9.70 -4.10 -4.56
C ALA A 149 -9.57 -3.94 -3.04
N VAL A 150 -10.63 -3.44 -2.41
CA VAL A 150 -10.73 -3.29 -0.95
C VAL A 150 -10.67 -4.65 -0.27
N SER A 151 -11.48 -5.61 -0.73
CA SER A 151 -11.49 -6.98 -0.24
C SER A 151 -10.11 -7.63 -0.38
N HIS A 152 -9.48 -7.49 -1.55
CA HIS A 152 -8.14 -8.02 -1.80
C HIS A 152 -7.12 -7.45 -0.82
N LEU A 153 -7.05 -6.12 -0.64
CA LEU A 153 -6.12 -5.51 0.32
C LEU A 153 -6.36 -6.03 1.75
N MET A 154 -7.62 -6.11 2.18
CA MET A 154 -7.97 -6.64 3.50
C MET A 154 -7.53 -8.10 3.67
N ARG A 155 -7.71 -8.94 2.64
CA ARG A 155 -7.24 -10.33 2.63
C ARG A 155 -5.72 -10.42 2.70
N VAL A 156 -5.01 -9.61 1.90
CA VAL A 156 -3.53 -9.56 1.89
C VAL A 156 -3.01 -9.11 3.25
N ALA A 157 -3.51 -8.00 3.79
CA ALA A 157 -3.11 -7.47 5.09
C ALA A 157 -3.41 -8.44 6.25
N SER A 158 -4.47 -9.25 6.12
CA SER A 158 -4.83 -10.29 7.09
C SER A 158 -4.06 -11.60 6.91
N GLY A 159 -3.23 -11.74 5.87
CA GLY A 159 -2.47 -12.97 5.56
C GLY A 159 -3.32 -14.11 5.00
N LEU A 160 -4.53 -13.83 4.53
CA LEU A 160 -5.44 -14.79 3.89
C LEU A 160 -5.02 -15.14 2.46
N ASP A 161 -4.28 -14.24 1.80
CA ASP A 161 -3.78 -14.45 0.44
C ASP A 161 -2.26 -14.72 0.41
N SER A 162 -1.63 -15.05 1.53
CA SER A 162 -0.20 -15.39 1.61
C SER A 162 0.07 -16.86 1.29
N LEU A 163 1.30 -17.17 0.85
CA LEU A 163 1.77 -18.55 0.65
C LEU A 163 1.61 -19.36 1.96
N VAL A 164 1.92 -18.73 3.09
CA VAL A 164 1.63 -19.26 4.43
C VAL A 164 0.45 -18.47 5.00
N LEU A 165 -0.70 -19.14 5.13
CA LEU A 165 -1.90 -18.54 5.73
C LEU A 165 -1.60 -18.01 7.14
N GLY A 166 -1.92 -16.73 7.37
CA GLY A 166 -1.78 -16.04 8.67
C GLY A 166 -0.40 -15.45 8.99
N GLU A 167 0.50 -15.40 8.00
CA GLU A 167 1.85 -14.83 8.15
C GLU A 167 1.83 -13.44 8.86
N PRO A 168 2.58 -13.22 9.97
CA PRO A 168 2.59 -11.95 10.70
C PRO A 168 3.29 -10.83 9.96
N GLN A 169 4.25 -11.18 9.10
CA GLN A 169 5.11 -10.23 8.41
C GLN A 169 4.35 -9.40 7.36
N ILE A 170 3.34 -9.97 6.69
CA ILE A 170 2.65 -9.29 5.58
C ILE A 170 1.99 -7.97 6.02
N LEU A 171 1.36 -7.93 7.20
CA LEU A 171 0.78 -6.68 7.71
C LEU A 171 1.85 -5.59 7.91
N GLY A 172 3.03 -5.97 8.39
CA GLY A 172 4.17 -5.06 8.52
C GLY A 172 4.65 -4.55 7.16
N GLN A 173 4.71 -5.42 6.15
CA GLN A 173 5.08 -5.06 4.78
C GLN A 173 4.06 -4.11 4.14
N VAL A 174 2.75 -4.36 4.31
CA VAL A 174 1.70 -3.47 3.80
C VAL A 174 1.78 -2.08 4.47
N LYS A 175 2.00 -2.03 5.80
CA LYS A 175 2.20 -0.76 6.51
C LYS A 175 3.42 0.01 6.01
N LYS A 176 4.53 -0.71 5.77
CA LYS A 176 5.75 -0.12 5.23
C LYS A 176 5.51 0.43 3.81
N ALA A 177 4.91 -0.36 2.92
CA ALA A 177 4.57 0.05 1.55
C ALA A 177 3.71 1.33 1.54
N PHE A 178 2.70 1.39 2.41
CA PHE A 178 1.87 2.57 2.59
C PHE A 178 2.66 3.80 3.09
N ALA A 179 3.50 3.62 4.12
CA ALA A 179 4.30 4.70 4.67
C ALA A 179 5.37 5.21 3.69
N ASP A 180 5.99 4.30 2.92
CA ASP A 180 6.96 4.66 1.89
C ASP A 180 6.27 5.41 0.73
N SER A 181 5.07 5.01 0.35
CA SER A 181 4.31 5.70 -0.72
C SER A 181 3.77 7.08 -0.33
N GLN A 182 3.67 7.40 0.97
CA GLN A 182 3.32 8.74 1.46
C GLN A 182 4.49 9.74 1.42
N LYS A 183 5.74 9.26 1.37
CA LYS A 183 6.92 10.13 1.44
C LYS A 183 7.09 10.87 0.11
N GLY A 184 6.55 12.09 0.03
CA GLY A 184 6.73 12.97 -1.13
C GLY A 184 5.55 13.00 -2.10
N HIS A 185 4.49 12.23 -1.84
CA HIS A 185 3.30 12.17 -2.69
C HIS A 185 2.03 12.29 -1.84
N SER A 186 1.07 13.11 -2.30
CA SER A 186 -0.26 13.16 -1.67
C SER A 186 -1.05 11.94 -2.13
N LEU A 187 -1.51 11.11 -1.19
CA LEU A 187 -2.49 10.07 -1.48
C LEU A 187 -3.89 10.69 -1.61
N SER A 188 -4.78 10.06 -2.36
CA SER A 188 -6.19 10.40 -2.34
C SER A 188 -6.81 10.00 -0.99
N SER A 189 -7.83 10.74 -0.56
CA SER A 189 -8.43 10.58 0.76
C SER A 189 -9.07 9.20 0.96
N GLU A 190 -9.59 8.64 -0.13
CA GLU A 190 -10.24 7.34 -0.20
C GLU A 190 -9.22 6.21 -0.08
N LEU A 191 -8.09 6.34 -0.79
CA LEU A 191 -7.00 5.35 -0.76
C LEU A 191 -6.35 5.31 0.63
N GLU A 192 -6.11 6.48 1.24
CA GLU A 192 -5.60 6.57 2.60
C GLU A 192 -6.52 5.83 3.59
N ARG A 193 -7.83 6.11 3.51
CA ARG A 193 -8.83 5.48 4.36
C ARG A 193 -8.93 3.97 4.13
N MET A 194 -8.79 3.51 2.88
CA MET A 194 -8.79 2.08 2.53
C MET A 194 -7.66 1.33 3.25
N PHE A 195 -6.44 1.87 3.24
CA PHE A 195 -5.30 1.27 3.94
C PHE A 195 -5.47 1.28 5.46
N GLN A 196 -5.90 2.40 6.03
CA GLN A 196 -6.15 2.50 7.48
C GLN A 196 -7.22 1.51 7.95
N LYS A 197 -8.32 1.39 7.19
CA LYS A 197 -9.36 0.40 7.46
C LYS A 197 -8.78 -1.00 7.38
N SER A 198 -8.01 -1.32 6.34
CA SER A 198 -7.37 -2.64 6.17
C SER A 198 -6.44 -2.99 7.33
N PHE A 199 -5.71 -2.04 7.92
CA PHE A 199 -4.91 -2.29 9.11
C PHE A 199 -5.76 -2.64 10.34
N SER A 200 -6.89 -1.97 10.51
CA SER A 200 -7.83 -2.27 11.62
C SER A 200 -8.45 -3.67 11.45
N VAL A 201 -8.84 -4.02 10.22
CA VAL A 201 -9.43 -5.33 9.88
C VAL A 201 -8.42 -6.44 10.10
N ALA A 202 -7.17 -6.26 9.63
CA ALA A 202 -6.11 -7.24 9.85
C ALA A 202 -5.84 -7.46 11.35
N LYS A 203 -5.86 -6.41 12.17
CA LYS A 203 -5.74 -6.54 13.63
C LYS A 203 -6.93 -7.32 14.21
N ARG A 204 -8.15 -7.00 13.77
CA ARG A 204 -9.39 -7.64 14.20
C ARG A 204 -9.39 -9.14 13.86
N VAL A 205 -9.13 -9.49 12.61
CA VAL A 205 -8.98 -10.89 12.14
C VAL A 205 -7.98 -11.66 13.00
N ARG A 206 -6.80 -11.08 13.28
CA ARG A 206 -5.78 -11.76 14.12
C ARG A 206 -6.19 -11.94 15.58
N THR A 207 -7.07 -11.08 16.09
CA THR A 207 -7.48 -11.13 17.50
C THR A 207 -8.71 -12.00 17.70
N GLU A 208 -9.62 -12.02 16.71
CA GLU A 208 -10.92 -12.69 16.78
C GLU A 208 -10.92 -14.08 16.13
N THR A 209 -9.88 -14.46 15.39
CA THR A 209 -9.82 -15.76 14.70
C THR A 209 -8.50 -16.48 14.98
N ASP A 210 -8.53 -17.81 14.83
CA ASP A 210 -7.34 -18.66 14.96
C ASP A 210 -6.31 -18.45 13.83
N ILE A 211 -6.55 -17.54 12.87
CA ILE A 211 -5.51 -17.09 11.92
C ILE A 211 -4.36 -16.38 12.65
N GLY A 212 -4.66 -15.66 13.72
CA GLY A 212 -3.65 -14.96 14.52
C GLY A 212 -2.97 -15.84 15.57
N ALA A 213 -3.54 -17.01 15.88
CA ALA A 213 -2.98 -17.99 16.80
C ALA A 213 -1.70 -18.58 16.19
N SER A 214 -0.56 -17.99 16.56
CA SER A 214 0.81 -18.34 16.16
C SER A 214 0.94 -18.85 14.72
N ALA A 215 1.25 -17.93 13.81
CA ALA A 215 1.63 -18.33 12.46
C ALA A 215 2.71 -19.41 12.52
N VAL A 216 2.37 -20.58 12.01
CA VAL A 216 3.26 -21.70 11.79
C VAL A 216 4.30 -21.27 10.76
N SER A 217 5.30 -20.53 11.23
CA SER A 217 6.54 -20.25 10.52
C SER A 217 7.41 -21.50 10.56
N VAL A 218 8.42 -21.58 9.70
CA VAL A 218 9.41 -22.66 9.77
C VAL A 218 10.09 -22.69 11.14
N ALA A 219 10.28 -21.52 11.77
CA ALA A 219 10.80 -21.39 13.12
C ALA A 219 9.88 -22.04 14.18
N PHE A 220 8.56 -21.81 14.08
CA PHE A 220 7.58 -22.43 14.97
C PHE A 220 7.49 -23.95 14.73
N ALA A 221 7.52 -24.39 13.48
CA ALA A 221 7.53 -25.80 13.12
C ALA A 221 8.75 -26.52 13.70
N ALA A 222 9.94 -25.90 13.60
CA ALA A 222 11.16 -26.39 14.22
C ALA A 222 11.02 -26.55 15.75
N CYS A 223 10.47 -25.54 16.42
CA CYS A 223 10.23 -25.59 17.88
C CYS A 223 9.17 -26.65 18.26
N THR A 224 8.13 -26.81 17.44
CA THR A 224 7.08 -27.81 17.66
C THR A 224 7.61 -29.22 17.49
N LEU A 225 8.41 -29.46 16.45
CA LEU A 225 9.10 -30.73 16.23
C LEU A 225 9.99 -31.10 17.42
N ALA A 226 10.76 -30.14 17.93
CA ALA A 226 11.57 -30.34 19.13
C ALA A 226 10.72 -30.80 20.33
N ARG A 227 9.56 -30.19 20.57
CA ARG A 227 8.66 -30.59 21.67
C ARG A 227 8.00 -31.97 21.49
N GLN A 228 7.83 -32.43 20.26
CA GLN A 228 7.29 -33.77 20.03
C GLN A 228 8.33 -34.86 20.36
N ILE A 229 9.61 -34.52 20.25
CA ILE A 229 10.73 -35.44 20.48
C ILE A 229 11.19 -35.38 21.95
N PHE A 230 11.21 -34.20 22.56
CA PHE A 230 11.67 -33.99 23.93
C PHE A 230 10.50 -33.69 24.87
N GLU A 231 10.39 -34.44 25.97
CA GLU A 231 9.33 -34.27 26.99
C GLU A 231 9.37 -32.88 27.65
N SER A 232 10.56 -32.31 27.84
CA SER A 232 10.76 -30.94 28.30
C SER A 232 11.95 -30.29 27.60
N LEU A 233 11.78 -29.04 27.19
CA LEU A 233 12.85 -28.22 26.61
C LEU A 233 13.63 -27.42 27.67
N SER A 234 13.27 -27.47 28.95
CA SER A 234 13.99 -26.73 29.98
C SER A 234 15.39 -27.28 30.25
N SER A 235 15.58 -28.60 30.09
CA SER A 235 16.83 -29.30 30.36
C SER A 235 17.73 -29.48 29.14
N VAL A 236 17.28 -29.09 27.95
CA VAL A 236 18.03 -29.29 26.70
C VAL A 236 18.90 -28.07 26.40
N THR A 237 20.04 -28.33 25.77
CA THR A 237 20.94 -27.31 25.24
C THR A 237 20.67 -27.14 23.74
N VAL A 238 20.35 -25.92 23.32
CA VAL A 238 20.06 -25.60 21.92
C VAL A 238 21.20 -24.79 21.29
N LEU A 239 21.74 -25.27 20.17
CA LEU A 239 22.68 -24.55 19.34
C LEU A 239 21.97 -23.96 18.11
N LEU A 240 22.00 -22.64 18.00
CA LEU A 240 21.48 -21.89 16.86
C LEU A 240 22.65 -21.48 15.96
N VAL A 241 22.61 -21.84 14.68
CA VAL A 241 23.67 -21.51 13.71
C VAL A 241 23.14 -20.46 12.74
N GLY A 242 23.69 -19.26 12.85
CA GLY A 242 23.23 -18.05 12.18
C GLY A 242 22.66 -17.02 13.16
N ALA A 243 22.39 -15.82 12.64
CA ALA A 243 21.69 -14.75 13.35
C ALA A 243 20.86 -13.92 12.35
N GLY A 244 20.18 -14.60 11.44
CA GLY A 244 19.19 -14.00 10.55
C GLY A 244 17.79 -14.01 11.15
N GLU A 245 16.83 -13.39 10.46
CA GLU A 245 15.44 -13.24 10.92
C GLU A 245 14.81 -14.58 11.37
N THR A 246 15.08 -15.68 10.66
CA THR A 246 14.58 -17.02 11.03
C THR A 246 15.12 -17.49 12.37
N ILE A 247 16.44 -17.35 12.62
CA ILE A 247 17.05 -17.74 13.89
C ILE A 247 16.60 -16.82 15.02
N GLU A 248 16.45 -15.52 14.77
CA GLU A 248 15.89 -14.58 15.75
C GLU A 248 14.50 -15.04 16.20
N LEU A 249 13.64 -15.43 15.25
CA LEU A 249 12.30 -15.92 15.55
C LEU A 249 12.32 -17.24 16.31
N VAL A 250 13.18 -18.19 15.93
CA VAL A 250 13.39 -19.46 16.65
C VAL A 250 13.81 -19.18 18.09
N ALA A 251 14.82 -18.33 18.29
CA ALA A 251 15.36 -18.02 19.60
C ALA A 251 14.29 -17.44 20.56
N ARG A 252 13.46 -16.50 20.06
CA ARG A 252 12.35 -15.94 20.83
C ARG A 252 11.32 -17.01 21.22
N HIS A 253 10.94 -17.88 20.28
CA HIS A 253 10.00 -18.97 20.58
C HIS A 253 10.56 -19.95 21.62
N LEU A 254 11.84 -20.34 21.49
CA LEU A 254 12.48 -21.22 22.48
C LEU A 254 12.52 -20.57 23.87
N ARG A 255 12.74 -19.25 23.93
CA ARG A 255 12.71 -18.49 25.19
C ARG A 255 11.32 -18.48 25.83
N GLU A 256 10.27 -18.27 25.05
CA GLU A 256 8.87 -18.37 25.52
C GLU A 256 8.56 -19.78 26.10
N HIS A 257 9.19 -20.81 25.54
CA HIS A 257 9.08 -22.20 26.00
C HIS A 257 10.07 -22.58 27.11
N LYS A 258 10.73 -21.59 27.74
CA LYS A 258 11.60 -21.75 28.90
C LYS A 258 12.84 -22.64 28.67
N VAL A 259 13.42 -22.60 27.46
CA VAL A 259 14.76 -23.16 27.24
C VAL A 259 15.77 -22.38 28.06
N GLU A 260 16.53 -23.08 28.90
CA GLU A 260 17.50 -22.45 29.82
C GLU A 260 18.86 -22.21 29.16
N LYS A 261 19.31 -23.11 28.29
CA LYS A 261 20.65 -23.07 27.67
C LYS A 261 20.55 -22.93 26.16
N MET A 262 20.92 -21.75 25.67
CA MET A 262 21.02 -21.46 24.24
C MET A 262 22.43 -20.99 23.90
N ILE A 263 22.94 -21.46 22.77
CA ILE A 263 24.24 -21.06 22.19
C ILE A 263 23.96 -20.56 20.78
N ILE A 264 24.51 -19.41 20.39
CA ILE A 264 24.35 -18.82 19.06
C ILE A 264 25.72 -18.76 18.40
N ALA A 265 25.89 -19.50 17.31
CA ALA A 265 27.07 -19.49 16.48
C ALA A 265 26.84 -18.61 15.25
N ASN A 266 27.66 -17.58 15.04
CA ASN A 266 27.53 -16.72 13.87
C ASN A 266 28.87 -16.25 13.31
N ARG A 267 28.88 -15.87 12.02
CA ARG A 267 30.07 -15.31 11.37
C ARG A 267 30.45 -13.95 11.93
N THR A 268 29.45 -13.11 12.22
CA THR A 268 29.63 -11.77 12.79
C THR A 268 29.13 -11.78 14.23
N ARG A 269 30.07 -11.71 15.18
CA ARG A 269 29.76 -11.86 16.61
C ARG A 269 28.81 -10.77 17.10
N GLU A 270 28.98 -9.54 16.62
CA GLU A 270 28.19 -8.38 17.01
C GLU A 270 26.69 -8.57 16.72
N ARG A 271 26.35 -9.15 15.56
CA ARG A 271 24.95 -9.45 15.20
C ARG A 271 24.33 -10.51 16.12
N ALA A 272 25.10 -11.54 16.46
CA ALA A 272 24.64 -12.57 17.37
C ALA A 272 24.53 -12.07 18.81
N GLN A 273 25.37 -11.12 19.23
CA GLN A 273 25.35 -10.56 20.57
C GLN A 273 24.03 -9.82 20.86
N VAL A 274 23.52 -9.05 19.90
CA VAL A 274 22.22 -8.35 20.06
C VAL A 274 21.09 -9.35 20.35
N LEU A 275 21.03 -10.44 19.58
CA LEU A 275 20.03 -11.49 19.81
C LEU A 275 20.28 -12.23 21.13
N ALA A 276 21.54 -12.53 21.44
CA ALA A 276 21.92 -13.26 22.64
C ALA A 276 21.59 -12.50 23.93
N ASP A 277 21.79 -11.18 23.94
CA ASP A 277 21.43 -10.32 25.07
C ASP A 277 19.92 -10.33 25.33
N GLU A 278 19.12 -10.45 24.27
CA GLU A 278 17.66 -10.50 24.38
C GLU A 278 17.17 -11.85 24.96
N VAL A 279 17.70 -12.96 24.47
CA VAL A 279 17.20 -14.30 24.84
C VAL A 279 18.01 -14.97 25.96
N GLY A 280 19.12 -14.36 26.39
CA GLY A 280 20.03 -14.91 27.39
C GLY A 280 20.87 -16.08 26.88
N ALA A 281 21.41 -15.98 25.66
CA ALA A 281 22.24 -17.02 25.04
C ALA A 281 23.74 -16.73 25.14
N GLU A 282 24.56 -17.77 25.01
CA GLU A 282 26.01 -17.66 24.82
C GLU A 282 26.33 -17.44 23.33
N VAL A 283 27.29 -16.57 23.01
CA VAL A 283 27.72 -16.35 21.62
C VAL A 283 29.07 -17.00 21.36
N ILE A 284 29.13 -17.82 20.32
CA ILE A 284 30.36 -18.42 19.79
C ILE A 284 30.54 -18.07 18.31
N SER A 285 31.77 -18.21 17.82
CA SER A 285 32.09 -18.10 16.39
C SER A 285 31.82 -19.43 15.67
N LEU A 286 31.67 -19.39 14.34
CA LEU A 286 31.42 -20.61 13.54
C LEU A 286 32.55 -21.65 13.64
N SER A 287 33.79 -21.23 13.90
CA SER A 287 34.92 -22.16 14.06
C SER A 287 34.87 -22.93 15.37
N GLU A 288 34.17 -22.41 16.39
CA GLU A 288 34.01 -23.05 17.69
C GLU A 288 32.91 -24.13 17.69
N ILE A 289 32.16 -24.26 16.58
CA ILE A 289 31.09 -25.26 16.46
C ILE A 289 31.63 -26.68 16.68
N ASP A 290 32.78 -27.07 16.09
CA ASP A 290 33.31 -28.44 16.21
C ASP A 290 33.52 -28.87 17.67
N GLU A 291 33.92 -27.93 18.53
CA GLU A 291 34.18 -28.18 19.95
C GLU A 291 32.90 -28.17 20.80
N ARG A 292 31.93 -27.32 20.44
CA ARG A 292 30.69 -27.10 21.21
C ARG A 292 29.51 -27.93 20.72
N LEU A 293 29.63 -28.56 19.55
CA LEU A 293 28.57 -29.39 18.98
C LEU A 293 28.20 -30.56 19.91
N ALA A 294 29.18 -31.08 20.66
CA ALA A 294 28.96 -32.13 21.64
C ALA A 294 28.14 -31.70 22.86
N ASP A 295 27.91 -30.39 23.08
CA ASP A 295 27.08 -29.91 24.19
C ASP A 295 25.59 -29.86 23.83
N ALA A 296 25.28 -29.71 22.54
CA ALA A 296 23.93 -29.45 22.05
C ALA A 296 23.09 -30.73 21.92
N ASP A 297 21.85 -30.68 22.38
CA ASP A 297 20.84 -31.71 22.14
C ASP A 297 20.05 -31.42 20.86
N ILE A 298 19.87 -30.13 20.56
CA ILE A 298 19.14 -29.61 19.40
C ILE A 298 20.02 -28.61 18.67
N ILE A 299 20.12 -28.77 17.35
CA ILE A 299 20.80 -27.84 16.45
C ILE A 299 19.78 -27.29 15.46
N ILE A 300 19.70 -25.96 15.34
CA ILE A 300 18.85 -25.29 14.35
C ILE A 300 19.72 -24.34 13.54
N SER A 301 19.81 -24.56 12.23
CA SER A 301 20.65 -23.78 11.33
C SER A 301 19.84 -23.00 10.30
N SER A 302 20.21 -21.74 10.10
CA SER A 302 19.73 -20.91 9.00
C SER A 302 20.74 -19.82 8.71
N THR A 303 21.68 -20.12 7.82
CA THR A 303 22.67 -19.17 7.32
C THR A 303 22.55 -18.92 5.83
N ALA A 304 23.30 -17.93 5.34
CA ALA A 304 23.48 -17.65 3.91
C ALA A 304 24.79 -18.27 3.38
N SER A 305 25.31 -19.33 4.01
CA SER A 305 26.53 -20.00 3.57
C SER A 305 26.30 -20.73 2.25
N PRO A 306 27.21 -20.60 1.27
CA PRO A 306 27.12 -21.38 0.03
C PRO A 306 27.57 -22.83 0.21
N LEU A 307 28.25 -23.16 1.32
CA LEU A 307 28.76 -24.48 1.66
C LEU A 307 28.24 -24.93 3.03
N PRO A 308 28.00 -26.24 3.23
CA PRO A 308 27.62 -26.78 4.53
C PRO A 308 28.64 -26.41 5.62
N ILE A 309 28.14 -25.97 6.76
CA ILE A 309 28.92 -25.63 7.96
C ILE A 309 29.13 -26.88 8.82
N ILE A 310 28.11 -27.74 8.91
CA ILE A 310 28.13 -28.95 9.72
C ILE A 310 28.26 -30.17 8.81
N GLY A 311 29.45 -30.78 8.83
CA GLY A 311 29.75 -31.98 8.06
C GLY A 311 29.60 -33.29 8.85
N LYS A 312 29.57 -34.41 8.12
CA LYS A 312 29.44 -35.76 8.68
C LYS A 312 30.52 -36.08 9.71
N GLY A 313 31.78 -35.79 9.40
CA GLY A 313 32.91 -36.10 10.28
C GLY A 313 32.89 -35.29 11.59
N MET A 314 32.39 -34.05 11.54
CA MET A 314 32.16 -33.22 12.73
C MET A 314 31.08 -33.86 13.62
N MET A 315 29.97 -34.29 13.01
CA MET A 315 28.88 -34.95 13.74
C MET A 315 29.30 -36.29 14.37
N GLU A 316 30.06 -37.12 13.67
CA GLU A 316 30.56 -38.40 14.19
C GLU A 316 31.42 -38.20 15.45
N ARG A 317 32.27 -37.16 15.48
CA ARG A 317 33.06 -36.81 16.67
C ARG A 317 32.19 -36.35 17.82
N ALA A 318 31.21 -35.48 17.56
CA ALA A 318 30.28 -34.99 18.58
C ALA A 318 29.46 -36.14 19.20
N LEU A 319 28.86 -37.00 18.37
CA LEU A 319 28.11 -38.18 18.85
C LEU A 319 28.99 -39.11 19.70
N LYS A 320 30.24 -39.35 19.27
CA LYS A 320 31.18 -40.18 20.03
C LYS A 320 31.50 -39.57 21.40
N ALA A 321 31.73 -38.27 21.47
CA ALA A 321 31.95 -37.55 22.74
C ALA A 321 30.71 -37.63 23.66
N ARG A 322 29.52 -37.59 23.07
CA ARG A 322 28.21 -37.72 23.72
C ARG A 322 27.78 -39.16 24.02
N ARG A 323 28.69 -40.15 23.91
CA ARG A 323 28.39 -41.59 24.12
C ARG A 323 27.19 -42.07 23.29
N ASN A 324 27.05 -41.54 22.07
CA ASN A 324 25.98 -41.80 21.10
C ASN A 324 24.57 -41.41 21.58
N GLN A 325 24.44 -40.44 22.51
CA GLN A 325 23.15 -39.84 22.81
C GLN A 325 22.58 -39.11 21.58
N PRO A 326 21.26 -39.21 21.34
CA PRO A 326 20.65 -38.67 20.14
C PRO A 326 20.67 -37.15 20.09
N MET A 327 20.72 -36.63 18.87
CA MET A 327 20.72 -35.19 18.57
C MET A 327 19.66 -34.90 17.50
N LEU A 328 18.92 -33.83 17.69
CA LEU A 328 17.98 -33.30 16.70
C LEU A 328 18.65 -32.19 15.90
N LEU A 329 18.58 -32.26 14.58
CA LEU A 329 19.09 -31.24 13.67
C LEU A 329 17.97 -30.75 12.78
N VAL A 330 17.82 -29.44 12.70
CA VAL A 330 16.82 -28.77 11.88
C VAL A 330 17.53 -27.75 10.98
N ASP A 331 17.67 -28.11 9.70
CA ASP A 331 18.32 -27.28 8.70
C ASP A 331 17.29 -26.50 7.88
N ILE A 332 17.19 -25.21 8.17
CA ILE A 332 16.26 -24.26 7.54
C ILE A 332 16.95 -23.48 6.41
N ALA A 333 18.25 -23.72 6.16
CA ALA A 333 19.01 -22.97 5.17
C ALA A 333 18.80 -23.46 3.74
N VAL A 334 18.84 -22.52 2.79
CA VAL A 334 18.88 -22.79 1.35
C VAL A 334 19.92 -21.84 0.72
N PRO A 335 21.11 -22.31 0.31
CA PRO A 335 21.63 -23.69 0.37
C PRO A 335 21.78 -24.28 1.79
N ARG A 336 21.87 -25.61 1.89
CA ARG A 336 21.89 -26.36 3.17
C ARG A 336 23.13 -26.06 4.00
N ASP A 337 22.93 -25.88 5.31
CA ASP A 337 24.02 -25.70 6.29
C ASP A 337 24.56 -27.05 6.79
N VAL A 338 23.78 -28.14 6.65
CA VAL A 338 24.16 -29.47 7.11
C VAL A 338 24.34 -30.42 5.92
N GLU A 339 25.44 -31.18 5.92
CA GLU A 339 25.65 -32.22 4.92
C GLU A 339 24.54 -33.29 4.97
N PRO A 340 23.92 -33.67 3.82
CA PRO A 340 22.88 -34.70 3.79
C PRO A 340 23.32 -36.05 4.39
N GLU A 341 24.61 -36.37 4.32
CA GLU A 341 25.21 -37.58 4.89
C GLU A 341 25.08 -37.67 6.41
N VAL A 342 24.88 -36.55 7.11
CA VAL A 342 24.63 -36.52 8.56
C VAL A 342 23.37 -37.31 8.90
N GLY A 343 22.32 -37.23 8.08
CA GLY A 343 21.08 -37.98 8.29
C GLY A 343 21.22 -39.51 8.16
N LYS A 344 22.38 -40.02 7.72
CA LYS A 344 22.68 -41.46 7.66
C LYS A 344 23.31 -41.98 8.96
N LEU A 345 23.69 -41.10 9.89
CA LEU A 345 24.30 -41.49 11.16
C LEU A 345 23.23 -42.00 12.13
N ALA A 346 23.55 -43.09 12.84
CA ALA A 346 22.73 -43.54 13.95
C ALA A 346 22.71 -42.44 15.03
N ASN A 347 21.51 -42.07 15.49
CA ASN A 347 21.28 -41.07 16.54
C ASN A 347 21.48 -39.59 16.13
N ALA A 348 21.60 -39.27 14.84
CA ALA A 348 21.46 -37.90 14.34
C ALA A 348 20.18 -37.78 13.50
N TYR A 349 19.19 -37.06 14.00
CA TYR A 349 17.90 -36.89 13.32
C TYR A 349 17.90 -35.56 12.57
N LEU A 350 18.15 -35.60 11.26
CA LEU A 350 18.20 -34.42 10.41
C LEU A 350 16.85 -34.16 9.72
N TYR A 351 16.30 -32.98 9.93
CA TYR A 351 15.11 -32.46 9.26
C TYR A 351 15.48 -31.22 8.45
N SER A 352 14.98 -31.15 7.23
CA SER A 352 15.16 -30.00 6.34
C SER A 352 13.93 -29.09 6.35
N VAL A 353 14.05 -27.92 5.70
CA VAL A 353 12.92 -27.01 5.47
C VAL A 353 11.73 -27.71 4.80
N ASP A 354 11.98 -28.65 3.88
CA ASP A 354 10.94 -29.39 3.17
C ASP A 354 10.19 -30.35 4.11
N ASP A 355 10.91 -31.00 5.03
CA ASP A 355 10.32 -31.90 6.03
C ASP A 355 9.42 -31.12 7.00
N LEU A 356 9.87 -29.93 7.40
CA LEU A 356 9.06 -29.04 8.22
C LEU A 356 7.80 -28.59 7.47
N GLN A 357 7.88 -28.27 6.18
CA GLN A 357 6.71 -27.91 5.38
C GLN A 357 5.62 -28.99 5.41
N ALA A 358 6.00 -30.28 5.40
CA ALA A 358 5.03 -31.38 5.53
C ALA A 358 4.30 -31.36 6.88
N ILE A 359 4.99 -31.01 7.97
CA ILE A 359 4.39 -30.84 9.31
C ILE A 359 3.44 -29.65 9.32
N ILE A 360 3.82 -28.53 8.70
CA ILE A 360 2.97 -27.34 8.57
C ILE A 360 1.68 -27.65 7.80
N GLN A 361 1.77 -28.47 6.74
CA GLN A 361 0.61 -28.86 5.93
C GLN A 361 -0.39 -29.75 6.69
N SER A 362 0.01 -30.50 7.71
CA SER A 362 -0.91 -31.32 8.50
C SER A 362 -1.93 -30.50 9.32
N ASN A 363 -1.65 -29.22 9.61
CA ASN A 363 -2.54 -28.26 10.28
C ASN A 363 -3.48 -27.48 9.32
N LEU A 364 -3.48 -27.81 8.02
CA LEU A 364 -4.22 -27.05 7.00
C LEU A 364 -5.75 -27.08 7.21
N ALA A 365 -6.30 -28.16 7.78
CA ALA A 365 -7.75 -28.29 7.99
C ALA A 365 -8.28 -27.30 9.03
N GLN A 366 -7.60 -27.17 10.17
CA GLN A 366 -7.93 -26.15 11.19
C GLN A 366 -7.79 -24.73 10.63
N ARG A 367 -6.76 -24.49 9.81
CA ARG A 367 -6.54 -23.19 9.16
C ARG A 367 -7.59 -22.84 8.12
N LYS A 368 -8.09 -23.82 7.38
CA LYS A 368 -9.22 -23.59 6.45
C LYS A 368 -10.47 -23.15 7.21
N ALA A 369 -10.75 -23.71 8.38
CA ALA A 369 -11.85 -23.27 9.22
C ALA A 369 -11.64 -21.84 9.73
N ALA A 370 -10.47 -21.52 10.28
CA ALA A 370 -10.13 -20.17 10.72
C ALA A 370 -10.15 -19.14 9.57
N ALA A 371 -9.75 -19.56 8.36
CA ALA A 371 -9.86 -18.73 7.16
C ALA A 371 -11.30 -18.40 6.81
N VAL A 372 -12.24 -19.34 6.92
CA VAL A 372 -13.66 -19.06 6.67
C VAL A 372 -14.20 -18.00 7.63
N GLU A 373 -13.83 -18.05 8.91
CA GLU A 373 -14.20 -17.02 9.90
C GLU A 373 -13.60 -15.66 9.54
N ALA A 374 -12.31 -15.62 9.22
CA ALA A 374 -11.62 -14.40 8.82
C ALA A 374 -12.19 -13.78 7.53
N GLU A 375 -12.57 -14.61 6.55
CA GLU A 375 -13.24 -14.17 5.32
C GLU A 375 -14.59 -13.52 5.61
N THR A 376 -15.31 -14.01 6.63
CA THR A 376 -16.58 -13.40 7.06
C THR A 376 -16.36 -11.99 7.62
N ILE A 377 -15.31 -11.81 8.44
CA ILE A 377 -14.92 -10.49 8.95
C ILE A 377 -14.55 -9.56 7.79
N VAL A 378 -13.71 -10.02 6.85
CA VAL A 378 -13.32 -9.22 5.69
C VAL A 378 -14.53 -8.81 4.84
N ALA A 379 -15.45 -9.73 4.56
CA ALA A 379 -16.64 -9.44 3.77
C ALA A 379 -17.54 -8.39 4.44
N GLN A 380 -17.75 -8.50 5.76
CA GLN A 380 -18.51 -7.52 6.53
C GLN A 380 -17.84 -6.13 6.46
N GLU A 381 -16.54 -6.07 6.77
CA GLU A 381 -15.79 -4.83 6.88
C GLU A 381 -15.61 -4.14 5.52
N CYS A 382 -15.49 -4.91 4.44
CA CYS A 382 -15.49 -4.40 3.07
C CYS A 382 -16.84 -3.78 2.72
N SER A 383 -17.96 -4.45 3.04
CA SER A 383 -19.31 -3.93 2.82
C SER A 383 -19.54 -2.60 3.57
N GLU A 384 -19.12 -2.53 4.84
CA GLU A 384 -19.17 -1.31 5.65
C GLU A 384 -18.32 -0.18 5.05
N PHE A 385 -17.12 -0.47 4.58
CA PHE A 385 -16.24 0.50 3.93
C PHE A 385 -16.87 1.02 2.62
N MET A 386 -17.40 0.14 1.78
CA MET A 386 -18.04 0.52 0.52
C MET A 386 -19.31 1.35 0.75
N ALA A 387 -20.08 1.04 1.81
CA ALA A 387 -21.23 1.86 2.20
C ALA A 387 -20.80 3.27 2.64
N TRP A 388 -19.72 3.37 3.40
CA TRP A 388 -19.13 4.64 3.79
C TRP A 388 -18.63 5.45 2.58
N LEU A 389 -17.96 4.80 1.61
CA LEU A 389 -17.48 5.46 0.40
C LEU A 389 -18.64 6.06 -0.43
N ARG A 390 -19.73 5.31 -0.59
CA ARG A 390 -20.96 5.81 -1.24
C ARG A 390 -21.61 6.98 -0.51
N ALA A 391 -21.56 6.99 0.82
CA ALA A 391 -22.09 8.09 1.61
C ALA A 391 -21.24 9.36 1.46
N GLN A 392 -19.92 9.22 1.30
CA GLN A 392 -19.03 10.36 1.10
C GLN A 392 -19.23 11.00 -0.27
N SER A 393 -19.33 10.23 -1.35
CA SER A 393 -19.59 10.78 -2.68
C SER A 393 -20.90 11.57 -2.73
N ALA A 394 -21.97 11.08 -2.08
CA ALA A 394 -23.22 11.81 -1.95
C ALA A 394 -23.06 13.14 -1.19
N SER A 395 -22.23 13.19 -0.13
CA SER A 395 -21.97 14.42 0.62
C SER A 395 -21.25 15.48 -0.22
N GLU A 396 -20.35 15.08 -1.12
CA GLU A 396 -19.65 16.00 -2.02
C GLU A 396 -20.60 16.59 -3.05
N THR A 397 -21.46 15.78 -3.67
CA THR A 397 -22.50 16.26 -4.59
C THR A 397 -23.44 17.27 -3.89
N ILE A 398 -23.83 16.99 -2.64
CA ILE A 398 -24.67 17.92 -1.85
C ILE A 398 -23.93 19.24 -1.60
N ARG A 399 -22.64 19.18 -1.27
CA ARG A 399 -21.80 20.37 -1.03
C ARG A 399 -21.67 21.21 -2.29
N GLU A 400 -21.43 20.57 -3.43
CA GLU A 400 -21.35 21.24 -4.73
C GLU A 400 -22.66 21.93 -5.09
N TYR A 401 -23.80 21.24 -4.97
CA TYR A 401 -25.12 21.82 -5.21
C TYR A 401 -25.38 23.06 -4.35
N ARG A 402 -25.05 23.00 -3.06
CA ARG A 402 -25.17 24.15 -2.15
C ARG A 402 -24.24 25.29 -2.53
N SER A 403 -22.98 24.99 -2.85
CA SER A 403 -22.01 26.01 -3.27
C SER A 403 -22.45 26.73 -4.55
N GLN A 404 -23.03 26.02 -5.52
CA GLN A 404 -23.58 26.63 -6.73
C GLN A 404 -24.75 27.57 -6.42
N ALA A 405 -25.65 27.18 -5.52
CA ALA A 405 -26.77 28.02 -5.10
C ALA A 405 -26.30 29.28 -4.35
N GLU A 406 -25.32 29.15 -3.47
CA GLU A 406 -24.72 30.26 -2.73
C GLU A 406 -24.00 31.24 -3.68
N GLN A 407 -23.25 30.73 -4.66
CA GLN A 407 -22.60 31.57 -5.66
C GLN A 407 -23.60 32.37 -6.50
N VAL A 408 -24.72 31.74 -6.90
CA VAL A 408 -25.82 32.45 -7.60
C VAL A 408 -26.43 33.55 -6.72
N ARG A 409 -26.66 33.27 -5.45
CA ARG A 409 -27.15 34.26 -4.47
C ARG A 409 -26.17 35.44 -4.37
N ASP A 410 -24.89 35.16 -4.19
CA ASP A 410 -23.87 36.19 -3.95
C ASP A 410 -23.68 37.09 -5.17
N ASP A 411 -23.64 36.51 -6.38
CA ASP A 411 -23.56 37.25 -7.64
C ASP A 411 -24.75 38.20 -7.85
N LEU A 412 -25.97 37.74 -7.57
CA LEU A 412 -27.18 38.54 -7.73
C LEU A 412 -27.28 39.61 -6.64
N THR A 413 -26.90 39.27 -5.41
CA THR A 413 -26.86 40.21 -4.28
C THR A 413 -25.87 41.34 -4.53
N ALA A 414 -24.68 41.04 -5.03
CA ALA A 414 -23.68 42.04 -5.38
C ALA A 414 -24.20 43.02 -6.45
N LYS A 415 -24.92 42.51 -7.47
CA LYS A 415 -25.54 43.36 -8.51
C LYS A 415 -26.65 44.24 -7.94
N ALA A 416 -27.49 43.70 -7.05
CA ALA A 416 -28.54 44.46 -6.39
C ALA A 416 -27.97 45.58 -5.51
N LEU A 417 -26.93 45.28 -4.71
CA LEU A 417 -26.24 46.28 -3.89
C LEU A 417 -25.63 47.40 -4.73
N ALA A 418 -25.00 47.07 -5.86
CA ALA A 418 -24.47 48.06 -6.79
C ALA A 418 -25.57 48.96 -7.38
N ALA A 419 -26.72 48.40 -7.74
CA ALA A 419 -27.86 49.17 -8.25
C ALA A 419 -28.44 50.13 -7.20
N LEU A 420 -28.53 49.71 -5.93
CA LEU A 420 -28.95 50.58 -4.82
C LEU A 420 -27.96 51.74 -4.60
N GLN A 421 -26.65 51.46 -4.65
CA GLN A 421 -25.61 52.49 -4.51
C GLN A 421 -25.65 53.52 -5.66
N GLN A 422 -26.14 53.12 -6.83
CA GLN A 422 -26.35 54.01 -7.98
C GLN A 422 -27.67 54.80 -7.92
N GLY A 423 -28.44 54.69 -6.82
CA GLY A 423 -29.70 55.40 -6.63
C GLY A 423 -30.93 54.69 -7.20
N GLY A 424 -30.84 53.38 -7.46
CA GLY A 424 -31.99 52.57 -7.85
C GLY A 424 -33.06 52.52 -6.76
N ASP A 425 -34.33 52.44 -7.17
CA ASP A 425 -35.45 52.29 -6.25
C ASP A 425 -35.35 50.97 -5.46
N ALA A 426 -35.42 51.06 -4.13
CA ALA A 426 -35.14 49.94 -3.25
C ALA A 426 -36.14 48.79 -3.41
N GLU A 427 -37.42 49.12 -3.59
CA GLU A 427 -38.48 48.12 -3.73
C GLU A 427 -38.33 47.36 -5.05
N SER A 428 -38.12 48.09 -6.16
CA SER A 428 -37.91 47.49 -7.47
C SER A 428 -36.68 46.59 -7.53
N VAL A 429 -35.54 47.03 -6.95
CA VAL A 429 -34.29 46.24 -6.95
C VAL A 429 -34.45 44.95 -6.13
N LEU A 430 -35.13 45.00 -4.99
CA LEU A 430 -35.37 43.81 -4.16
C LEU A 430 -36.33 42.82 -4.84
N GLN A 431 -37.39 43.30 -5.50
CA GLN A 431 -38.30 42.44 -6.26
C GLN A 431 -37.58 41.76 -7.44
N ASP A 432 -36.75 42.50 -8.17
CA ASP A 432 -35.96 41.96 -9.28
C ASP A 432 -34.94 40.91 -8.80
N LEU A 433 -34.25 41.17 -7.67
CA LEU A 433 -33.36 40.19 -7.03
C LEU A 433 -34.11 38.90 -6.68
N ALA A 434 -35.24 39.01 -5.99
CA ALA A 434 -36.03 37.85 -5.56
C ALA A 434 -36.52 37.02 -6.76
N TRP A 435 -37.00 37.68 -7.82
CA TRP A 435 -37.45 37.03 -9.04
C TRP A 435 -36.30 36.33 -9.77
N LYS A 436 -35.17 37.02 -9.96
CA LYS A 436 -33.99 36.46 -10.64
C LYS A 436 -33.39 35.29 -9.87
N LEU A 437 -33.28 35.39 -8.54
CA LEU A 437 -32.75 34.34 -7.69
C LEU A 437 -33.64 33.09 -7.77
N THR A 438 -34.95 33.26 -7.59
CA THR A 438 -35.92 32.16 -7.64
C THR A 438 -35.83 31.44 -8.98
N ASN A 439 -35.91 32.16 -10.10
CA ASN A 439 -35.85 31.56 -11.43
C ASN A 439 -34.53 30.83 -11.70
N ARG A 440 -33.41 31.37 -11.23
CA ARG A 440 -32.10 30.77 -11.46
C ARG A 440 -31.89 29.50 -10.65
N LEU A 441 -32.42 29.43 -9.43
CA LEU A 441 -32.39 28.23 -8.59
C LEU A 441 -33.33 27.13 -9.09
N ILE A 442 -34.55 27.47 -9.55
CA ILE A 442 -35.54 26.45 -10.00
C ILE A 442 -35.34 25.98 -11.44
N HIS A 443 -34.53 26.67 -12.25
CA HIS A 443 -34.37 26.36 -13.67
C HIS A 443 -33.87 24.92 -13.93
N ALA A 444 -32.80 24.50 -13.25
CA ALA A 444 -32.22 23.16 -13.46
C ALA A 444 -33.18 22.03 -13.02
N PRO A 445 -33.78 22.06 -11.81
CA PRO A 445 -34.80 21.08 -11.42
C PRO A 445 -36.01 21.05 -12.36
N THR A 446 -36.52 22.22 -12.78
CA THR A 446 -37.68 22.30 -13.69
C THR A 446 -37.37 21.67 -15.06
N LYS A 447 -36.16 21.89 -15.57
CA LYS A 447 -35.70 21.28 -16.81
C LYS A 447 -35.62 19.76 -16.69
N SER A 448 -35.08 19.24 -15.57
CA SER A 448 -34.99 17.80 -15.31
C SER A 448 -36.36 17.13 -15.20
N LEU A 449 -37.32 17.74 -14.49
CA LEU A 449 -38.71 17.28 -14.42
C LEU A 449 -39.36 17.23 -15.81
N THR A 450 -39.20 18.30 -16.59
CA THR A 450 -39.75 18.38 -17.95
C THR A 450 -39.16 17.31 -18.86
N GLN A 451 -37.87 17.01 -18.73
CA GLN A 451 -37.19 15.99 -19.51
C GLN A 451 -37.68 14.59 -19.14
N ALA A 452 -37.74 14.24 -17.85
CA ALA A 452 -38.25 12.94 -17.40
C ALA A 452 -39.70 12.69 -17.87
N ALA A 453 -40.56 13.72 -17.79
CA ALA A 453 -41.92 13.65 -18.30
C ALA A 453 -42.01 13.47 -19.83
N ARG A 454 -41.09 14.07 -20.60
CA ARG A 454 -41.03 13.89 -22.05
C ARG A 454 -40.54 12.51 -22.46
N ASP A 455 -39.61 11.95 -21.68
CA ASP A 455 -39.01 10.64 -21.95
C ASP A 455 -39.92 9.48 -21.50
N GLY A 456 -41.01 9.77 -20.77
CA GLY A 456 -41.94 8.76 -20.25
C GLY A 456 -41.34 7.94 -19.10
N ASP A 457 -40.33 8.47 -18.42
CA ASP A 457 -39.62 7.82 -17.32
C ASP A 457 -40.29 8.18 -15.98
N ASP A 458 -41.39 7.47 -15.69
CA ASP A 458 -42.23 7.70 -14.50
C ASP A 458 -41.47 7.48 -13.19
N GLU A 459 -40.52 6.55 -13.16
CA GLU A 459 -39.68 6.27 -11.98
C GLU A 459 -38.77 7.46 -11.68
N ARG A 460 -38.04 7.96 -12.69
CA ARG A 460 -37.20 9.14 -12.56
C ARG A 460 -38.01 10.38 -12.21
N LEU A 461 -39.20 10.54 -12.78
CA LEU A 461 -40.10 11.65 -12.47
C LEU A 461 -40.52 11.62 -11.00
N GLN A 462 -40.89 10.47 -10.46
CA GLN A 462 -41.28 10.34 -9.05
C GLN A 462 -40.10 10.62 -8.10
N ILE A 463 -38.90 10.15 -8.41
CA ILE A 463 -37.69 10.45 -7.63
C ILE A 463 -37.43 11.97 -7.60
N LEU A 464 -37.53 12.64 -8.75
CA LEU A 464 -37.34 14.09 -8.85
C LEU A 464 -38.41 14.86 -8.06
N ARG A 465 -39.68 14.44 -8.13
CA ARG A 465 -40.77 15.03 -7.33
C ARG A 465 -40.50 14.93 -5.83
N ASN A 466 -40.18 13.72 -5.35
CA ASN A 466 -39.88 13.48 -3.93
C ASN A 466 -38.68 14.32 -3.47
N SER A 467 -37.62 14.43 -4.29
CA SER A 467 -36.43 15.24 -3.95
C SER A 467 -36.69 16.74 -3.84
N LEU A 468 -37.77 17.24 -4.46
CA LEU A 468 -38.21 18.63 -4.37
C LEU A 468 -39.28 18.84 -3.28
N GLY A 469 -39.65 17.79 -2.54
CA GLY A 469 -40.72 17.83 -1.54
C GLY A 469 -42.11 17.99 -2.17
N LEU A 470 -42.27 17.58 -3.42
CA LEU A 470 -43.55 17.54 -4.11
C LEU A 470 -44.09 16.11 -4.01
N ASP A 471 -45.04 15.88 -3.11
CA ASP A 471 -45.76 14.59 -3.02
C ASP A 471 -46.60 14.32 -4.27
#